data_AF-A0A848LE03-F1
#
_entry.id   AF-A0A848LE03-F1
#
_cell.length_a   1.000
_cell.length_b   1.000
_cell.length_c   1.000
_cell.angle_alpha   90.00
_cell.angle_beta   90.00
_cell.angle_gamma   90.00
#
_symmetry.space_group_name_H-M   'P 1'
#
loop_
_entity.id
_entity.type
_entity.pdbx_description
1 polymer ?
#
loop_
_entity_poly.entity_id
_entity_poly.type
_entity_poly.pdbx_seq_one_letter_code
_entity_poly.pdbx_strand_id
1 'polypeptide(L)'
;MQFDLGMFVDTDKRYYENTYGYCITNRNVKREHRLPQVLWLGDNLVVSVLRRENSPWSLRFDGDDLNLYKDGAFVQTVQLPEALPFFGKTLSDGTRTDEVISAYGAVTPGFFLYPDCYYFDKGKPCGFCSLRKARKTVGKPLVTEFGRQRMMETTRHIQSSGWKIPIITNTCGTPLDDEGTRKYIIEPLKAINDACDPKVNIHVLAHPPNDFSLIDEYKAVGVTSIAFNLEVYDRKTFAEVCPGKDQFYGYDKWWDSLEYAKGVFGEWNVFCGLVWGVEPLESSMEGMDTILSRNIGLATNIFHADPGSVMQNHPQPSEEDIIALAGYEAQLYRKYPKARTIYDVSMRNTIDWEIHNGYME
;
A
#
# COMPACT_ATOMS: atom_id res chain seq x y z
N MET A 1 -15.28 -9.30 7.66
CA MET A 1 -16.24 -10.35 7.26
C MET A 1 -15.86 -11.70 7.87
N GLN A 2 -16.84 -12.59 8.06
CA GLN A 2 -16.67 -13.99 8.47
C GLN A 2 -16.74 -14.92 7.26
N PHE A 3 -15.83 -15.90 7.22
CA PHE A 3 -15.84 -16.97 6.22
C PHE A 3 -14.94 -18.12 6.66
N ASP A 4 -15.14 -19.29 6.04
CA ASP A 4 -14.27 -20.46 6.21
C ASP A 4 -12.95 -20.27 5.45
N LEU A 5 -11.82 -20.47 6.13
CA LEU A 5 -10.49 -20.23 5.52
C LEU A 5 -10.19 -21.16 4.33
N GLY A 6 -10.83 -22.33 4.28
CA GLY A 6 -10.70 -23.31 3.20
C GLY A 6 -11.56 -23.01 1.98
N MET A 7 -12.53 -22.08 2.05
CA MET A 7 -13.52 -21.89 0.97
C MET A 7 -12.90 -21.52 -0.39
N PHE A 8 -11.70 -20.95 -0.39
CA PHE A 8 -10.98 -20.51 -1.58
C PHE A 8 -9.99 -21.57 -2.10
N VAL A 9 -9.77 -22.65 -1.36
CA VAL A 9 -8.87 -23.74 -1.75
C VAL A 9 -9.46 -24.51 -2.92
N ASP A 10 -10.75 -24.82 -2.83
CA ASP A 10 -11.46 -25.72 -3.74
C ASP A 10 -11.97 -25.04 -5.02
N THR A 11 -11.74 -23.74 -5.19
CA THR A 11 -12.15 -23.06 -6.43
C THR A 11 -11.17 -23.31 -7.57
N ASP A 12 -11.69 -23.80 -8.70
CA ASP A 12 -10.93 -24.00 -9.94
C ASP A 12 -10.58 -22.68 -10.64
N LYS A 13 -11.22 -21.57 -10.26
CA LYS A 13 -10.96 -20.25 -10.84
C LYS A 13 -9.55 -19.80 -10.45
N ARG A 14 -8.81 -19.29 -11.43
CA ARG A 14 -7.55 -18.55 -11.21
C ARG A 14 -7.89 -17.08 -10.97
N TYR A 15 -7.35 -16.52 -9.90
CA TYR A 15 -7.53 -15.13 -9.50
C TYR A 15 -6.26 -14.61 -8.85
N TYR A 16 -6.19 -13.29 -8.63
CA TYR A 16 -5.07 -12.70 -7.92
C TYR A 16 -5.17 -12.92 -6.40
N GLU A 17 -4.36 -13.87 -5.91
CA GLU A 17 -4.23 -14.20 -4.49
C GLU A 17 -3.39 -13.15 -3.73
N ASN A 18 -3.70 -12.97 -2.45
CA ASN A 18 -2.95 -12.10 -1.55
C ASN A 18 -1.52 -12.61 -1.40
N THR A 19 -0.57 -11.77 -1.80
CA THR A 19 0.86 -12.12 -1.79
C THR A 19 1.51 -11.87 -0.42
N TYR A 20 0.79 -11.23 0.50
CA TYR A 20 1.27 -10.82 1.82
C TYR A 20 2.62 -10.10 1.76
N GLY A 21 2.75 -9.18 0.79
CA GLY A 21 4.00 -8.50 0.47
C GLY A 21 4.69 -7.90 1.69
N TYR A 22 3.95 -7.14 2.50
CA TYR A 22 4.46 -6.43 3.68
C TYR A 22 3.54 -6.49 4.91
N CYS A 23 2.37 -7.14 4.84
CA CYS A 23 1.44 -7.24 5.95
C CYS A 23 0.64 -8.56 5.92
N ILE A 24 0.11 -8.97 7.09
CA ILE A 24 -0.66 -10.22 7.23
C ILE A 24 -2.15 -9.93 7.33
N THR A 25 -2.54 -8.97 8.18
CA THR A 25 -3.90 -8.48 8.48
C THR A 25 -4.95 -9.50 8.93
N ASN A 26 -4.89 -10.74 8.48
CA ASN A 26 -5.76 -11.85 8.85
C ASN A 26 -5.06 -12.77 9.86
N ARG A 27 -5.82 -13.22 10.87
CA ARG A 27 -5.30 -14.19 11.86
C ARG A 27 -5.38 -15.60 11.33
N ASN A 28 -4.40 -16.44 11.70
CA ASN A 28 -4.36 -17.88 11.41
C ASN A 28 -4.39 -18.24 9.91
N VAL A 29 -3.95 -17.32 9.04
CA VAL A 29 -3.88 -17.57 7.60
C VAL A 29 -2.57 -18.22 7.20
N LYS A 30 -2.63 -19.02 6.14
CA LYS A 30 -1.48 -19.59 5.44
C LYS A 30 -1.67 -19.34 3.95
N ARG A 31 -0.61 -19.52 3.16
CA ARG A 31 -0.68 -19.32 1.70
C ARG A 31 -1.61 -20.32 1.04
N GLU A 32 -1.69 -21.54 1.58
CA GLU A 32 -2.51 -22.61 1.04
C GLU A 32 -4.00 -22.29 1.09
N HIS A 33 -4.43 -21.32 1.91
CA HIS A 33 -5.82 -20.85 1.95
C HIS A 33 -6.21 -20.00 0.73
N ARG A 34 -5.26 -19.60 -0.12
CA ARG A 34 -5.52 -18.86 -1.37
C ARG A 34 -6.43 -17.63 -1.22
N LEU A 35 -6.31 -16.89 -0.11
CA LEU A 35 -7.18 -15.71 0.07
C LEU A 35 -6.97 -14.71 -1.06
N PRO A 36 -8.04 -14.16 -1.68
CA PRO A 36 -7.89 -13.16 -2.73
C PRO A 36 -7.26 -11.87 -2.18
N GLN A 37 -6.54 -11.13 -3.03
CA GLN A 37 -5.91 -9.88 -2.63
C GLN A 37 -6.95 -8.83 -2.20
N VAL A 38 -8.04 -8.74 -2.95
CA VAL A 38 -9.21 -7.88 -2.71
C VAL A 38 -10.46 -8.58 -3.28
N LEU A 39 -11.65 -8.05 -3.01
CA LEU A 39 -12.90 -8.41 -3.71
C LEU A 39 -13.40 -7.20 -4.48
N TRP A 40 -13.96 -7.42 -5.66
CA TRP A 40 -14.72 -6.40 -6.39
C TRP A 40 -16.15 -6.34 -5.85
N LEU A 41 -16.56 -5.15 -5.43
CA LEU A 41 -17.92 -4.86 -5.00
C LEU A 41 -18.80 -4.33 -6.15
N GLY A 42 -18.19 -3.91 -7.26
CA GLY A 42 -18.80 -3.29 -8.43
C GLY A 42 -17.69 -2.74 -9.35
N ASP A 43 -18.04 -1.92 -10.35
CA ASP A 43 -17.15 -1.54 -11.47
C ASP A 43 -15.71 -1.17 -11.06
N ASN A 44 -15.53 -0.22 -10.15
CA ASN A 44 -14.21 0.30 -9.76
C ASN A 44 -13.93 0.23 -8.26
N LEU A 45 -14.81 -0.41 -7.47
CA LEU A 45 -14.69 -0.46 -6.01
C LEU A 45 -14.17 -1.83 -5.57
N VAL A 46 -13.05 -1.83 -4.86
CA VAL A 46 -12.49 -3.02 -4.23
C VAL A 46 -12.53 -2.92 -2.72
N VAL A 47 -12.51 -4.08 -2.06
CA VAL A 47 -12.35 -4.15 -0.60
C VAL A 47 -11.32 -5.20 -0.22
N SER A 48 -10.50 -4.88 0.78
CA SER A 48 -9.61 -5.85 1.42
C SER A 48 -10.37 -7.04 2.01
N VAL A 49 -9.85 -8.25 1.82
CA VAL A 49 -10.44 -9.46 2.38
C VAL A 49 -9.98 -9.64 3.81
N LEU A 50 -10.72 -9.04 4.75
CA LEU A 50 -10.40 -9.08 6.18
C LEU A 50 -11.33 -10.02 6.94
N ARG A 51 -10.79 -11.15 7.40
CA ARG A 51 -11.47 -12.11 8.27
C ARG A 51 -11.51 -11.58 9.70
N ARG A 52 -12.72 -11.47 10.25
CA ARG A 52 -12.97 -11.08 11.65
C ARG A 52 -14.08 -11.97 12.20
N GLU A 53 -13.81 -12.66 13.30
CA GLU A 53 -14.81 -13.39 14.05
C GLU A 53 -15.87 -12.40 14.56
N ASN A 54 -17.14 -12.83 14.58
CA ASN A 54 -18.29 -12.02 14.99
C ASN A 54 -18.57 -10.77 14.12
N SER A 55 -17.96 -10.65 12.93
CA SER A 55 -18.35 -9.62 11.96
C SER A 55 -19.80 -9.82 11.50
N PRO A 56 -20.64 -8.77 11.41
CA PRO A 56 -21.99 -8.90 10.85
C PRO A 56 -21.97 -9.27 9.37
N TRP A 57 -20.84 -8.98 8.70
CA TRP A 57 -20.61 -9.35 7.31
C TRP A 57 -20.09 -10.78 7.19
N SER A 58 -20.63 -11.57 6.28
CA SER A 58 -20.10 -12.89 5.94
C SER A 58 -20.02 -13.12 4.44
N LEU A 59 -19.13 -14.03 4.04
CA LEU A 59 -18.85 -14.36 2.66
C LEU A 59 -18.97 -15.88 2.47
N ARG A 60 -19.69 -16.31 1.43
CA ARG A 60 -19.83 -17.74 1.10
C ARG A 60 -20.01 -17.96 -0.40
N PHE A 61 -19.64 -19.14 -0.88
CA PHE A 61 -19.99 -19.60 -2.21
C PHE A 61 -21.38 -20.24 -2.17
N ASP A 62 -22.30 -19.75 -3.02
CA ASP A 62 -23.56 -20.41 -3.31
C ASP A 62 -23.47 -20.93 -4.76
N GLY A 63 -23.01 -22.17 -4.93
CA GLY A 63 -22.58 -22.66 -6.25
C GLY A 63 -21.25 -22.01 -6.67
N ASP A 64 -21.20 -21.42 -7.87
CA ASP A 64 -20.01 -20.75 -8.40
C ASP A 64 -19.92 -19.25 -8.05
N ASP A 65 -21.00 -18.71 -7.46
CA ASP A 65 -21.16 -17.31 -7.12
C ASP A 65 -20.66 -17.04 -5.71
N LEU A 66 -19.79 -16.03 -5.58
CA LEU A 66 -19.28 -15.58 -4.30
C LEU A 66 -20.19 -14.47 -3.77
N ASN A 67 -20.91 -14.74 -2.70
CA ASN A 67 -21.96 -13.86 -2.20
C ASN A 67 -21.59 -13.25 -0.85
N LEU A 68 -21.90 -11.97 -0.69
CA LEU A 68 -21.76 -11.17 0.52
C LEU A 68 -23.10 -11.07 1.25
N TYR A 69 -23.05 -11.26 2.56
CA TYR A 69 -24.21 -11.19 3.46
C TYR A 69 -23.94 -10.21 4.60
N LYS A 70 -25.00 -9.59 5.11
CA LYS A 70 -24.99 -8.82 6.35
C LYS A 70 -26.08 -9.38 7.27
N ASP A 71 -25.71 -9.79 8.47
CA ASP A 71 -26.61 -10.39 9.47
C ASP A 71 -27.43 -11.58 8.90
N GLY A 72 -26.80 -12.34 8.00
CA GLY A 72 -27.40 -13.49 7.31
C GLY A 72 -28.25 -13.15 6.08
N ALA A 73 -28.59 -11.88 5.85
CA ALA A 73 -29.31 -11.43 4.66
C ALA A 73 -28.37 -11.24 3.47
N PHE A 74 -28.77 -11.73 2.29
CA PHE A 74 -28.02 -11.52 1.05
C PHE A 74 -27.94 -10.02 0.74
N VAL A 75 -26.74 -9.55 0.40
CA VAL A 75 -26.49 -8.15 0.00
C VAL A 75 -26.20 -8.10 -1.50
N GLN A 76 -25.14 -8.78 -1.94
CA GLN A 76 -24.75 -8.80 -3.34
C GLN A 76 -23.78 -9.95 -3.66
N THR A 77 -23.68 -10.29 -4.93
CA THR A 77 -22.58 -11.10 -5.46
C THR A 77 -21.35 -10.23 -5.67
N VAL A 78 -20.19 -10.70 -5.22
CA VAL A 78 -18.89 -10.03 -5.37
C VAL A 78 -17.99 -10.85 -6.29
N GLN A 79 -16.98 -10.21 -6.90
CA GLN A 79 -16.11 -10.89 -7.85
C GLN A 79 -14.67 -11.03 -7.31
N LEU A 80 -14.04 -12.14 -7.69
CA LEU A 80 -12.61 -12.33 -7.46
C LEU A 80 -11.82 -11.51 -8.48
N PRO A 81 -10.65 -10.96 -8.10
CA PRO A 81 -9.81 -10.21 -9.01
C PRO A 81 -9.22 -11.14 -10.07
N GLU A 82 -9.11 -10.67 -11.31
CA GLU A 82 -8.50 -11.47 -12.37
C GLU A 82 -7.06 -11.88 -12.03
N ALA A 83 -6.65 -13.06 -12.49
CA ALA A 83 -5.25 -13.46 -12.41
C ALA A 83 -4.39 -12.52 -13.26
N LEU A 84 -3.31 -11.99 -12.68
CA LEU A 84 -2.46 -11.02 -13.36
C LEU A 84 -1.73 -11.66 -14.55
N PRO A 85 -1.86 -11.13 -15.78
CA PRO A 85 -1.34 -11.77 -16.99
C PRO A 85 0.19 -11.76 -17.07
N PHE A 86 0.84 -10.88 -16.31
CA PHE A 86 2.29 -10.78 -16.18
C PHE A 86 2.86 -11.67 -15.06
N PHE A 87 2.03 -12.42 -14.32
CA PHE A 87 2.50 -13.40 -13.34
C PHE A 87 2.86 -14.73 -13.98
N GLY A 88 3.80 -15.44 -13.35
CA GLY A 88 4.18 -16.79 -13.73
C GLY A 88 4.96 -16.91 -15.04
N LYS A 89 5.51 -15.81 -15.55
CA LYS A 89 6.45 -15.82 -16.66
C LYS A 89 7.85 -16.11 -16.13
N THR A 90 8.66 -16.76 -16.94
CA THR A 90 10.05 -17.09 -16.59
C THR A 90 10.98 -16.09 -17.28
N LEU A 91 11.82 -15.43 -16.49
CA LEU A 91 12.86 -14.53 -16.99
C LEU A 91 14.06 -15.33 -17.52
N SER A 92 14.98 -14.67 -18.22
CA SER A 92 16.17 -15.30 -18.78
C SER A 92 17.11 -15.94 -17.74
N ASP A 93 17.07 -15.46 -16.49
CA ASP A 93 17.83 -16.00 -15.35
C ASP A 93 17.10 -17.12 -14.58
N GLY A 94 15.92 -17.54 -15.07
CA GLY A 94 15.08 -18.56 -14.44
C GLY A 94 14.16 -18.05 -13.33
N THR A 95 14.30 -16.79 -12.88
CA THR A 95 13.40 -16.17 -11.90
C THR A 95 11.99 -16.09 -12.47
N ARG A 96 10.96 -16.33 -11.65
CA ARG A 96 9.59 -16.08 -12.08
C ARG A 96 9.19 -14.62 -11.84
N THR A 97 8.44 -14.02 -12.75
CA THR A 97 7.96 -12.63 -12.59
C THR A 97 7.19 -12.43 -11.30
N ASP A 98 6.45 -13.44 -10.85
CA ASP A 98 5.63 -13.38 -9.65
C ASP A 98 6.44 -13.52 -8.34
N GLU A 99 7.78 -13.66 -8.43
CA GLU A 99 8.76 -13.47 -7.35
C GLU A 99 9.38 -12.06 -7.35
N VAL A 100 9.13 -11.26 -8.38
CA VAL A 100 9.71 -9.91 -8.55
C VAL A 100 8.64 -8.84 -8.37
N ILE A 101 7.47 -9.04 -8.98
CA ILE A 101 6.37 -8.08 -8.98
C ILE A 101 5.14 -8.60 -8.22
N SER A 102 4.45 -7.68 -7.57
CA SER A 102 3.11 -7.83 -7.00
C SER A 102 2.10 -6.91 -7.73
N ALA A 103 0.82 -6.95 -7.40
CA ALA A 103 -0.08 -5.84 -7.67
C ALA A 103 -0.59 -5.25 -6.36
N TYR A 104 -0.76 -3.93 -6.35
CA TYR A 104 -1.41 -3.21 -5.28
C TYR A 104 -2.88 -2.99 -5.65
N GLY A 105 -3.80 -3.24 -4.71
CA GLY A 105 -5.23 -3.35 -5.04
C GLY A 105 -5.49 -4.54 -5.97
N ALA A 106 -6.43 -4.39 -6.90
CA ALA A 106 -6.73 -5.41 -7.91
C ALA A 106 -5.88 -5.29 -9.17
N VAL A 107 -5.48 -4.07 -9.57
CA VAL A 107 -5.04 -3.81 -10.94
C VAL A 107 -3.69 -3.13 -11.09
N THR A 108 -3.16 -2.50 -10.04
CA THR A 108 -1.96 -1.64 -10.17
C THR A 108 -0.67 -2.45 -10.03
N PRO A 109 0.18 -2.56 -11.07
CA PRO A 109 1.46 -3.26 -10.95
C PRO A 109 2.36 -2.59 -9.92
N GLY A 110 2.92 -3.40 -9.00
CA GLY A 110 3.61 -2.90 -7.81
C GLY A 110 4.85 -3.70 -7.45
N PHE A 111 6.00 -3.03 -7.27
CA PHE A 111 7.20 -3.68 -6.73
C PHE A 111 7.33 -3.41 -5.23
N PHE A 112 7.79 -4.42 -4.49
CA PHE A 112 8.21 -4.26 -3.10
C PHE A 112 9.74 -4.34 -3.04
N LEU A 113 10.37 -3.20 -3.23
CA LEU A 113 11.83 -3.07 -3.25
C LEU A 113 12.36 -3.14 -1.81
N TYR A 114 13.52 -3.77 -1.61
CA TYR A 114 14.14 -3.90 -0.29
C TYR A 114 13.18 -4.41 0.81
N PRO A 115 12.89 -5.73 0.87
CA PRO A 115 11.89 -6.31 1.76
C PRO A 115 12.34 -6.44 3.23
N ASP A 116 13.07 -5.46 3.73
CA ASP A 116 13.50 -5.34 5.13
C ASP A 116 13.55 -3.86 5.56
N CYS A 117 13.70 -3.58 6.85
CA CYS A 117 13.64 -2.21 7.34
C CYS A 117 14.59 -1.97 8.52
N TYR A 118 15.40 -0.92 8.38
CA TYR A 118 16.35 -0.40 9.35
C TYR A 118 15.79 -0.31 10.77
N TYR A 119 14.53 0.14 10.92
CA TYR A 119 13.91 0.31 12.23
C TYR A 119 13.64 -1.01 12.95
N PHE A 120 13.37 -2.10 12.20
CA PHE A 120 13.30 -3.42 12.81
C PHE A 120 14.69 -3.91 13.26
N ASP A 121 15.77 -3.61 12.53
CA ASP A 121 17.14 -3.94 12.94
C ASP A 121 17.58 -3.22 14.21
N LYS A 122 17.09 -2.00 14.40
CA LYS A 122 17.31 -1.23 15.63
C LYS A 122 16.38 -1.61 16.78
N GLY A 123 15.50 -2.60 16.59
CA GLY A 123 14.53 -3.02 17.60
C GLY A 123 13.48 -1.95 17.93
N LYS A 124 13.26 -0.98 17.03
CA LYS A 124 12.29 0.12 17.19
C LYS A 124 11.37 0.24 15.96
N PRO A 125 10.68 -0.85 15.56
CA PRO A 125 9.75 -0.79 14.44
C PRO A 125 8.56 0.11 14.73
N CYS A 126 7.87 0.56 13.67
CA CYS A 126 6.56 1.20 13.83
C CYS A 126 5.57 0.19 14.43
N GLY A 127 4.75 0.63 15.38
CA GLY A 127 3.95 -0.24 16.24
C GLY A 127 2.93 -1.06 15.48
N PHE A 128 2.37 -0.51 14.40
CA PHE A 128 1.42 -1.17 13.51
C PHE A 128 2.09 -2.12 12.49
N CYS A 129 3.40 -2.00 12.25
CA CYS A 129 4.04 -2.70 11.14
C CYS A 129 4.26 -4.19 11.43
N SER A 130 3.82 -5.05 10.51
CA SER A 130 3.99 -6.51 10.60
C SER A 130 4.95 -7.08 9.56
N LEU A 131 5.70 -6.22 8.85
CA LEU A 131 6.57 -6.57 7.72
C LEU A 131 7.40 -7.84 7.96
N ARG A 132 8.25 -7.86 8.98
CA ARG A 132 9.12 -9.02 9.24
C ARG A 132 8.33 -10.29 9.56
N LYS A 133 7.20 -10.18 10.25
CA LYS A 133 6.34 -11.34 10.54
C LYS A 133 5.74 -11.86 9.23
N ALA A 134 5.16 -10.96 8.41
CA ALA A 134 4.58 -11.30 7.12
C ALA A 134 5.59 -12.04 6.24
N ARG A 135 6.77 -11.45 6.02
CA ARG A 135 7.84 -12.04 5.20
C ARG A 135 8.30 -13.42 5.69
N LYS A 136 8.29 -13.66 7.00
CA LYS A 136 8.73 -14.93 7.59
C LYS A 136 7.66 -16.04 7.59
N THR A 137 6.38 -15.71 7.48
CA THR A 137 5.30 -16.69 7.68
C THR A 137 4.41 -16.91 6.46
N VAL A 138 3.89 -15.85 5.86
CA VAL A 138 2.84 -15.93 4.82
C VAL A 138 3.23 -15.22 3.53
N GLY A 139 4.24 -14.35 3.60
CA GLY A 139 4.79 -13.60 2.49
C GLY A 139 5.20 -14.55 1.38
N LYS A 140 4.73 -14.26 0.17
CA LYS A 140 5.25 -14.93 -1.01
C LYS A 140 6.76 -14.69 -1.10
N PRO A 141 7.59 -15.73 -1.35
CA PRO A 141 9.00 -15.54 -1.62
C PRO A 141 9.17 -14.47 -2.71
N LEU A 142 9.90 -13.41 -2.37
CA LEU A 142 10.28 -12.38 -3.31
C LEU A 142 11.80 -12.41 -3.42
N VAL A 143 12.29 -12.08 -4.60
CA VAL A 143 13.72 -11.81 -4.76
C VAL A 143 14.13 -10.64 -3.89
N THR A 144 15.33 -10.72 -3.34
CA THR A 144 15.94 -9.64 -2.55
C THR A 144 16.90 -8.79 -3.38
N GLU A 145 17.28 -9.27 -4.55
CA GLU A 145 18.15 -8.59 -5.50
C GLU A 145 17.34 -8.15 -6.73
N PHE A 146 17.29 -6.85 -6.99
CA PHE A 146 16.54 -6.27 -8.10
C PHE A 146 17.51 -5.81 -9.21
N GLY A 147 18.32 -6.76 -9.71
CA GLY A 147 19.31 -6.48 -10.75
C GLY A 147 18.66 -5.89 -12.00
N ARG A 148 19.38 -4.98 -12.68
CA ARG A 148 18.87 -4.21 -13.83
C ARG A 148 18.16 -5.08 -14.88
N GLN A 149 18.79 -6.17 -15.32
CA GLN A 149 18.21 -7.04 -16.35
C GLN A 149 16.88 -7.66 -15.89
N ARG A 150 16.81 -8.17 -14.65
CA ARG A 150 15.60 -8.74 -14.05
C ARG A 150 14.46 -7.72 -14.02
N MET A 151 14.76 -6.50 -13.62
CA MET A 151 13.77 -5.40 -13.57
C MET A 151 13.28 -5.05 -14.98
N MET A 152 14.18 -4.94 -15.95
CA MET A 152 13.82 -4.63 -17.32
C MET A 152 12.98 -5.72 -17.97
N GLU A 153 13.34 -7.01 -17.82
CA GLU A 153 12.56 -8.13 -18.36
C GLU A 153 11.18 -8.23 -17.72
N THR A 154 11.11 -8.09 -16.39
CA THR A 154 9.82 -8.07 -15.67
C THR A 154 8.95 -6.93 -16.19
N THR A 155 9.52 -5.73 -16.34
CA THR A 155 8.80 -4.55 -16.85
C THR A 155 8.25 -4.78 -18.26
N ARG A 156 9.03 -5.39 -19.16
CA ARG A 156 8.57 -5.75 -20.51
C ARG A 156 7.44 -6.77 -20.48
N HIS A 157 7.47 -7.74 -19.58
CA HIS A 157 6.35 -8.66 -19.40
C HIS A 157 5.07 -7.96 -18.93
N ILE A 158 5.17 -6.95 -18.08
CA ILE A 158 4.01 -6.14 -17.67
C ILE A 158 3.46 -5.40 -18.89
N GLN A 159 4.30 -4.64 -19.62
CA GLN A 159 3.86 -3.82 -20.75
C GLN A 159 3.30 -4.64 -21.92
N SER A 160 3.88 -5.81 -22.20
CA SER A 160 3.41 -6.69 -23.28
C SER A 160 2.22 -7.57 -22.88
N SER A 161 1.74 -7.50 -21.63
CA SER A 161 0.66 -8.36 -21.14
C SER A 161 -0.74 -7.97 -21.64
N GLY A 162 -0.89 -6.80 -22.27
CA GLY A 162 -2.20 -6.24 -22.63
C GLY A 162 -2.95 -5.65 -21.43
N TRP A 163 -2.37 -5.67 -20.24
CA TRP A 163 -2.94 -5.07 -19.03
C TRP A 163 -2.92 -3.54 -19.09
N LYS A 164 -3.97 -2.89 -18.59
CA LYS A 164 -4.00 -1.42 -18.47
C LYS A 164 -3.08 -0.99 -17.33
N ILE A 165 -2.04 -0.23 -17.64
CA ILE A 165 -1.02 0.20 -16.67
C ILE A 165 -1.04 1.73 -16.61
N PRO A 166 -1.93 2.35 -15.80
CA PRO A 166 -1.94 3.81 -15.64
C PRO A 166 -0.72 4.30 -14.85
N ILE A 167 -0.24 3.47 -13.93
CA ILE A 167 0.88 3.76 -13.04
C ILE A 167 1.56 2.45 -12.60
N ILE A 168 2.88 2.50 -12.44
CA ILE A 168 3.65 1.48 -11.72
C ILE A 168 3.95 2.04 -10.34
N THR A 169 3.56 1.31 -9.29
CA THR A 169 3.83 1.72 -7.91
C THR A 169 5.02 0.97 -7.34
N ASN A 170 5.77 1.62 -6.46
CA ASN A 170 6.86 0.99 -5.74
C ASN A 170 6.72 1.36 -4.28
N THR A 171 6.69 0.34 -3.43
CA THR A 171 6.84 0.50 -1.98
C THR A 171 8.13 -0.19 -1.56
N CYS A 172 8.72 0.25 -0.46
CA CYS A 172 9.92 -0.37 0.05
C CYS A 172 9.96 -0.35 1.57
N GLY A 173 10.80 -1.22 2.13
CA GLY A 173 11.27 -0.99 3.48
C GLY A 173 12.30 0.15 3.54
N THR A 174 13.02 0.25 4.65
CA THR A 174 13.96 1.36 4.90
C THR A 174 15.38 0.84 4.85
N PRO A 175 16.18 1.18 3.83
CA PRO A 175 17.62 0.92 3.83
C PRO A 175 18.34 1.61 5.00
N LEU A 176 19.56 1.16 5.29
CA LEU A 176 20.39 1.71 6.37
C LEU A 176 20.71 3.20 6.17
N ASP A 177 20.99 3.58 4.93
CA ASP A 177 21.48 4.90 4.55
C ASP A 177 21.08 5.25 3.11
N ASP A 178 21.50 6.45 2.68
CA ASP A 178 21.20 6.98 1.36
C ASP A 178 21.90 6.19 0.24
N GLU A 179 23.06 5.56 0.50
CA GLU A 179 23.73 4.67 -0.47
C GLU A 179 22.90 3.39 -0.69
N GLY A 180 22.37 2.81 0.39
CA GLY A 180 21.39 1.73 0.32
C GLY A 180 20.14 2.15 -0.46
N THR A 181 19.67 3.38 -0.27
CA THR A 181 18.53 3.91 -1.02
C THR A 181 18.84 4.01 -2.53
N ARG A 182 20.02 4.52 -2.91
CA ARG A 182 20.46 4.53 -4.32
C ARG A 182 20.48 3.12 -4.91
N LYS A 183 21.16 2.21 -4.23
CA LYS A 183 21.40 0.84 -4.70
C LYS A 183 20.13 0.00 -4.80
N TYR A 184 19.31 0.02 -3.76
CA TYR A 184 18.18 -0.92 -3.63
C TYR A 184 16.85 -0.35 -4.10
N ILE A 185 16.74 0.97 -4.31
CA ILE A 185 15.48 1.61 -4.69
C ILE A 185 15.67 2.39 -6.01
N ILE A 186 16.58 3.36 -6.09
CA ILE A 186 16.72 4.23 -7.28
C ILE A 186 17.22 3.45 -8.51
N GLU A 187 18.23 2.59 -8.37
CA GLU A 187 18.74 1.80 -9.51
C GLU A 187 17.68 0.85 -10.12
N PRO A 188 16.90 0.09 -9.32
CA PRO A 188 15.75 -0.65 -9.84
C PRO A 188 14.69 0.23 -10.52
N LEU A 189 14.38 1.41 -9.96
CA LEU A 189 13.42 2.35 -10.56
C LEU A 189 13.90 2.85 -11.92
N LYS A 190 15.19 3.18 -12.03
CA LYS A 190 15.84 3.54 -13.30
C LYS A 190 15.70 2.41 -14.32
N ALA A 191 15.93 1.16 -13.91
CA ALA A 191 15.76 0.00 -14.78
C ALA A 191 14.32 -0.20 -15.25
N ILE A 192 13.32 0.01 -14.37
CA ILE A 192 11.90 0.00 -14.74
C ILE A 192 11.64 1.10 -15.78
N ASN A 193 11.99 2.34 -15.47
CA ASN A 193 11.75 3.48 -16.36
C ASN A 193 12.44 3.28 -17.71
N ASP A 194 13.69 2.83 -17.74
CA ASP A 194 14.44 2.58 -18.98
C ASP A 194 13.79 1.51 -19.86
N ALA A 195 13.14 0.49 -19.26
CA ALA A 195 12.44 -0.56 -20.00
C ALA A 195 11.03 -0.16 -20.45
N CYS A 196 10.42 0.84 -19.81
CA CYS A 196 9.09 1.30 -20.17
C CYS A 196 9.08 1.97 -21.56
N ASP A 197 8.33 1.38 -22.50
CA ASP A 197 7.99 1.98 -23.79
C ASP A 197 6.54 1.61 -24.21
N PRO A 198 5.59 2.56 -24.27
CA PRO A 198 5.74 3.97 -23.90
C PRO A 198 6.04 4.15 -22.40
N LYS A 199 6.52 5.34 -22.03
CA LYS A 199 6.71 5.71 -20.61
C LYS A 199 5.37 5.71 -19.88
N VAL A 200 5.38 5.25 -18.64
CA VAL A 200 4.22 5.24 -17.74
C VAL A 200 4.56 6.01 -16.47
N ASN A 201 3.54 6.46 -15.75
CA ASN A 201 3.76 7.10 -14.45
C ASN A 201 4.38 6.11 -13.46
N ILE A 202 5.29 6.61 -12.64
CA ILE A 202 5.94 5.83 -11.59
C ILE A 202 5.72 6.54 -10.26
N HIS A 203 5.05 5.87 -9.33
CA HIS A 203 4.89 6.32 -7.96
C HIS A 203 5.86 5.57 -7.04
N VAL A 204 6.42 6.28 -6.06
CA VAL A 204 7.30 5.70 -5.04
C VAL A 204 6.82 6.10 -3.65
N LEU A 205 6.56 5.12 -2.80
CA LEU A 205 6.47 5.27 -1.34
C LEU A 205 7.78 4.80 -0.72
N ALA A 206 8.52 5.73 -0.12
CA ALA A 206 9.81 5.43 0.49
C ALA A 206 10.00 6.16 1.83
N HIS A 207 11.08 5.80 2.51
CA HIS A 207 11.59 6.61 3.61
C HIS A 207 12.27 7.87 3.03
N PRO A 208 12.02 9.07 3.57
CA PRO A 208 12.69 10.27 3.08
C PRO A 208 14.21 10.21 3.34
N PRO A 209 15.05 10.68 2.40
CA PRO A 209 16.50 10.54 2.51
C PRO A 209 17.10 11.48 3.56
N ASN A 210 18.34 11.22 3.98
CA ASN A 210 19.05 12.14 4.86
C ASN A 210 19.58 13.36 4.12
N ASP A 211 20.11 13.14 2.91
CA ASP A 211 20.45 14.15 1.92
C ASP A 211 19.28 14.34 0.95
N PHE A 212 18.64 15.51 1.00
CA PHE A 212 17.48 15.80 0.17
C PHE A 212 17.80 15.88 -1.33
N SER A 213 19.07 16.03 -1.75
CA SER A 213 19.43 15.98 -3.17
C SER A 213 19.11 14.61 -3.80
N LEU A 214 18.98 13.57 -2.99
CA LEU A 214 18.53 12.26 -3.45
C LEU A 214 17.07 12.27 -3.95
N ILE A 215 16.26 13.25 -3.54
CA ILE A 215 14.91 13.47 -4.06
C ILE A 215 14.97 13.91 -5.52
N ASP A 216 15.96 14.71 -5.91
CA ASP A 216 16.23 15.04 -7.32
C ASP A 216 16.65 13.81 -8.12
N GLU A 217 17.40 12.88 -7.52
CA GLU A 217 17.78 11.63 -8.17
C GLU A 217 16.56 10.75 -8.49
N TYR A 218 15.58 10.66 -7.58
CA TYR A 218 14.31 9.98 -7.86
C TYR A 218 13.62 10.59 -9.10
N LYS A 219 13.55 11.93 -9.19
CA LYS A 219 12.97 12.62 -10.34
C LYS A 219 13.75 12.34 -11.63
N ALA A 220 15.07 12.37 -11.56
CA ALA A 220 15.96 12.16 -12.70
C ALA A 220 15.84 10.76 -13.31
N VAL A 221 15.51 9.74 -12.50
CA VAL A 221 15.30 8.36 -12.99
C VAL A 221 13.88 8.08 -13.50
N GLY A 222 13.02 9.11 -13.56
CA GLY A 222 11.69 9.02 -14.16
C GLY A 222 10.55 8.79 -13.17
N VAL A 223 10.78 8.92 -11.86
CA VAL A 223 9.67 8.94 -10.88
C VAL A 223 8.80 10.16 -11.14
N THR A 224 7.48 9.96 -11.17
CA THR A 224 6.52 11.03 -11.48
C THR A 224 5.80 11.55 -10.24
N SER A 225 5.68 10.75 -9.18
CA SER A 225 5.18 11.16 -7.87
C SER A 225 5.82 10.38 -6.73
N ILE A 226 5.86 10.98 -5.54
CA ILE A 226 6.53 10.39 -4.37
C ILE A 226 5.69 10.56 -3.10
N ALA A 227 5.78 9.60 -2.19
CA ALA A 227 5.16 9.65 -0.88
C ALA A 227 6.19 9.45 0.23
N PHE A 228 6.11 10.29 1.27
CA PHE A 228 6.83 10.13 2.53
C PHE A 228 5.82 10.10 3.68
N ASN A 229 5.43 8.90 4.12
CA ASN A 229 4.37 8.77 5.12
C ASN A 229 4.86 9.12 6.52
N LEU A 230 4.20 10.11 7.11
CA LEU A 230 4.35 10.48 8.52
C LEU A 230 3.72 9.42 9.44
N GLU A 231 2.65 8.76 8.97
CA GLU A 231 1.84 7.74 9.66
C GLU A 231 1.00 8.29 10.82
N VAL A 232 1.59 9.16 11.65
CA VAL A 232 0.99 9.71 12.87
C VAL A 232 1.31 11.21 12.95
N TYR A 233 0.29 12.05 13.00
CA TYR A 233 0.45 13.50 13.04
C TYR A 233 0.78 14.02 14.44
N ASP A 234 0.11 13.52 15.48
CA ASP A 234 0.42 13.97 16.84
C ASP A 234 1.86 13.60 17.20
N ARG A 235 2.68 14.60 17.53
CA ARG A 235 4.12 14.38 17.75
C ARG A 235 4.39 13.41 18.90
N LYS A 236 3.59 13.46 19.96
CA LYS A 236 3.79 12.59 21.12
C LYS A 236 3.43 11.15 20.74
N THR A 237 2.28 10.95 20.09
CA THR A 237 1.87 9.64 19.59
C THR A 237 2.83 9.13 18.51
N PHE A 238 3.41 9.99 17.68
CA PHE A 238 4.43 9.61 16.71
C PHE A 238 5.68 9.03 17.39
N ALA A 239 6.16 9.66 18.47
CA ALA A 239 7.30 9.14 19.23
C ALA A 239 6.99 7.78 19.90
N GLU A 240 5.74 7.53 20.26
CA GLU A 240 5.29 6.28 20.88
C GLU A 240 5.05 5.15 19.85
N VAL A 241 4.35 5.47 18.75
CA VAL A 241 3.95 4.51 17.71
C VAL A 241 5.08 4.28 16.70
N CYS A 242 5.87 5.31 16.38
CA CYS A 242 6.95 5.25 15.39
C CYS A 242 8.32 5.58 16.03
N PRO A 243 8.73 4.92 17.13
CA PRO A 243 9.86 5.35 17.95
C PRO A 243 11.20 5.38 17.19
N GLY A 244 11.38 4.49 16.21
CA GLY A 244 12.56 4.49 15.36
C GLY A 244 12.62 5.72 14.44
N LYS A 245 11.50 6.08 13.81
CA LYS A 245 11.41 7.25 12.93
C LYS A 245 11.68 8.54 13.71
N ASP A 246 11.10 8.66 14.91
CA ASP A 246 11.34 9.80 15.79
C ASP A 246 12.80 9.93 16.21
N GLN A 247 13.39 8.87 16.77
CA GLN A 247 14.69 8.97 17.43
C GLN A 247 15.87 8.98 16.46
N PHE A 248 15.74 8.37 15.28
CA PHE A 248 16.85 8.25 14.32
C PHE A 248 16.73 9.18 13.12
N TYR A 249 15.55 9.71 12.80
CA TYR A 249 15.36 10.64 11.66
C TYR A 249 14.81 12.00 12.10
N GLY A 250 13.80 12.00 12.97
CA GLY A 250 13.19 13.19 13.55
C GLY A 250 11.93 13.62 12.82
N TYR A 251 10.92 14.01 13.60
CA TYR A 251 9.60 14.43 13.11
C TYR A 251 9.67 15.65 12.17
N ASP A 252 10.43 16.68 12.53
CA ASP A 252 10.52 17.93 11.73
C ASP A 252 11.22 17.71 10.39
N LYS A 253 12.25 16.86 10.36
CA LYS A 253 12.96 16.50 9.12
C LYS A 253 12.03 15.82 8.12
N TRP A 254 11.01 15.11 8.59
CA TRP A 254 9.98 14.52 7.74
C TRP A 254 9.20 15.60 6.99
N TRP A 255 8.80 16.67 7.67
CA TRP A 255 8.13 17.81 7.05
C TRP A 255 9.04 18.57 6.09
N ASP A 256 10.30 18.80 6.47
CA ASP A 256 11.28 19.43 5.59
C ASP A 256 11.47 18.62 4.29
N SER A 257 11.46 17.29 4.38
CA SER A 257 11.59 16.41 3.21
C SER A 257 10.37 16.47 2.28
N LEU A 258 9.16 16.60 2.84
CA LEU A 258 7.92 16.76 2.08
C LEU A 258 7.90 18.10 1.33
N GLU A 259 8.33 19.18 1.99
CA GLU A 259 8.44 20.50 1.37
C GLU A 259 9.50 20.53 0.27
N TYR A 260 10.67 19.92 0.50
CA TYR A 260 11.70 19.77 -0.52
C TYR A 260 11.17 18.97 -1.73
N ALA A 261 10.53 17.83 -1.47
CA ALA A 261 9.95 17.01 -2.53
C ALA A 261 8.89 17.77 -3.32
N LYS A 262 8.08 18.62 -2.69
CA LYS A 262 7.10 19.46 -3.38
C LYS A 262 7.80 20.44 -4.33
N GLY A 263 8.96 20.98 -3.94
CA GLY A 263 9.81 21.79 -4.82
C GLY A 263 10.29 21.04 -6.07
N VAL A 264 10.59 19.74 -5.95
CA VAL A 264 11.10 18.89 -7.05
C VAL A 264 9.98 18.33 -7.94
N PHE A 265 8.92 17.80 -7.33
CA PHE A 265 7.84 17.09 -8.02
C PHE A 265 6.67 17.98 -8.39
N GLY A 266 6.53 19.14 -7.73
CA GLY A 266 5.39 20.03 -7.85
C GLY A 266 4.26 19.71 -6.87
N GLU A 267 3.36 20.67 -6.72
CA GLU A 267 2.13 20.52 -5.93
C GLU A 267 1.33 19.29 -6.39
N TRP A 268 0.71 18.61 -5.42
CA TRP A 268 -0.16 17.45 -5.67
C TRP A 268 0.53 16.28 -6.41
N ASN A 269 1.87 16.26 -6.45
CA ASN A 269 2.70 15.13 -6.90
C ASN A 269 3.53 14.54 -5.76
N VAL A 270 3.39 15.10 -4.56
CA VAL A 270 3.96 14.59 -3.31
C VAL A 270 2.82 14.23 -2.38
N PHE A 271 2.97 13.12 -1.67
CA PHE A 271 1.94 12.59 -0.80
C PHE A 271 2.48 12.33 0.61
N CYS A 272 1.63 12.51 1.60
CA CYS A 272 1.91 12.17 2.98
C CYS A 272 0.79 11.28 3.52
N GLY A 273 1.14 10.05 3.89
CA GLY A 273 0.18 9.12 4.48
C GLY A 273 0.02 9.28 5.99
N LEU A 274 -1.23 9.08 6.43
CA LEU A 274 -1.63 8.96 7.83
C LEU A 274 -2.34 7.61 8.03
N VAL A 275 -2.24 7.08 9.25
CA VAL A 275 -2.90 5.84 9.67
C VAL A 275 -3.99 6.18 10.69
N TRP A 276 -5.25 6.08 10.29
CA TRP A 276 -6.38 6.36 11.17
C TRP A 276 -6.56 5.27 12.23
N GLY A 277 -6.88 5.69 13.46
CA GLY A 277 -7.12 4.81 14.60
C GLY A 277 -5.90 4.55 15.50
N VAL A 278 -4.75 5.18 15.22
CA VAL A 278 -3.56 5.11 16.09
C VAL A 278 -3.35 6.37 16.94
N GLU A 279 -4.09 7.43 16.66
CA GLU A 279 -4.07 8.72 17.36
C GLU A 279 -5.51 9.25 17.53
N PRO A 280 -5.74 10.30 18.34
CA PRO A 280 -7.06 10.91 18.47
C PRO A 280 -7.62 11.43 17.14
N LEU A 281 -8.95 11.41 17.01
CA LEU A 281 -9.68 11.80 15.80
C LEU A 281 -9.29 13.22 15.36
N GLU A 282 -9.25 14.15 16.32
CA GLU A 282 -8.94 15.56 16.11
C GLU A 282 -7.53 15.75 15.58
N SER A 283 -6.57 14.95 16.05
CA SER A 283 -5.19 14.98 15.56
C SER A 283 -5.09 14.53 14.11
N SER A 284 -5.81 13.46 13.74
CA SER A 284 -5.85 13.03 12.33
C SER A 284 -6.53 14.07 11.43
N MET A 285 -7.61 14.72 11.90
CA MET A 285 -8.25 15.83 11.18
C MET A 285 -7.31 17.02 10.98
N GLU A 286 -6.61 17.45 12.04
CA GLU A 286 -5.62 18.52 11.95
C GLU A 286 -4.47 18.14 11.00
N GLY A 287 -4.00 16.91 11.07
CA GLY A 287 -2.96 16.39 10.18
C GLY A 287 -3.37 16.43 8.71
N MET A 288 -4.60 16.00 8.40
CA MET A 288 -5.11 16.06 7.04
C MET A 288 -5.19 17.49 6.48
N ASP A 289 -5.73 18.44 7.25
CA ASP A 289 -5.79 19.85 6.80
C ASP A 289 -4.38 20.46 6.71
N THR A 290 -3.47 20.11 7.63
CA THR A 290 -2.07 20.55 7.57
C THR A 290 -1.36 20.07 6.30
N ILE A 291 -1.57 18.81 5.91
CA ILE A 291 -0.97 18.24 4.70
C ILE A 291 -1.55 18.93 3.45
N LEU A 292 -2.88 18.99 3.33
CA LEU A 292 -3.53 19.55 2.15
C LEU A 292 -3.31 21.07 2.02
N SER A 293 -3.29 21.83 3.13
CA SER A 293 -3.00 23.27 3.12
C SER A 293 -1.60 23.61 2.62
N ARG A 294 -0.68 22.63 2.62
CA ARG A 294 0.68 22.73 2.06
C ARG A 294 0.76 22.29 0.59
N ASN A 295 -0.37 22.02 -0.06
CA ASN A 295 -0.47 21.50 -1.43
C ASN A 295 0.21 20.14 -1.63
N ILE A 296 0.20 19.31 -0.59
CA ILE A 296 0.67 17.92 -0.57
C ILE A 296 -0.57 17.02 -0.52
N GLY A 297 -0.60 15.93 -1.31
CA GLY A 297 -1.71 14.98 -1.33
C GLY A 297 -1.76 14.06 -0.11
N LEU A 298 -2.93 13.51 0.17
CA LEU A 298 -3.10 12.52 1.24
C LEU A 298 -2.91 11.09 0.73
N ALA A 299 -2.51 10.21 1.63
CA ALA A 299 -2.58 8.76 1.46
C ALA A 299 -3.16 8.14 2.74
N THR A 300 -4.49 8.10 2.82
CA THR A 300 -5.23 7.74 4.03
C THR A 300 -5.36 6.23 4.20
N ASN A 301 -4.73 5.66 5.22
CA ASN A 301 -4.84 4.23 5.54
C ASN A 301 -5.61 4.02 6.85
N ILE A 302 -6.34 2.92 6.95
CA ILE A 302 -7.00 2.51 8.20
C ILE A 302 -6.08 1.56 8.97
N PHE A 303 -5.91 1.80 10.27
CA PHE A 303 -5.16 0.92 11.14
C PHE A 303 -5.70 -0.52 11.07
N HIS A 304 -4.76 -1.48 11.11
CA HIS A 304 -5.07 -2.87 11.34
C HIS A 304 -4.16 -3.45 12.43
N ALA A 305 -4.78 -4.09 13.42
CA ALA A 305 -4.11 -4.89 14.44
C ALA A 305 -3.52 -6.19 13.87
N ASP A 306 -2.47 -6.03 13.08
CA ASP A 306 -1.80 -7.11 12.35
C ASP A 306 -1.11 -8.10 13.30
N PRO A 307 -1.22 -9.42 13.07
CA PRO A 307 -0.51 -10.42 13.87
C PRO A 307 1.01 -10.20 13.87
N GLY A 308 1.61 -10.16 15.06
CA GLY A 308 3.05 -9.99 15.23
C GLY A 308 3.58 -8.55 15.12
N SER A 309 2.71 -7.55 14.95
CA SER A 309 3.08 -6.15 15.22
C SER A 309 3.09 -5.87 16.73
N VAL A 310 3.70 -4.76 17.16
CA VAL A 310 3.68 -4.34 18.57
C VAL A 310 2.24 -4.02 19.01
N MET A 311 1.46 -3.42 18.11
CA MET A 311 0.07 -3.03 18.31
C MET A 311 -0.93 -4.11 17.91
N GLN A 312 -0.54 -5.39 17.86
CA GLN A 312 -1.41 -6.50 17.43
C GLN A 312 -2.68 -6.69 18.30
N ASN A 313 -2.73 -6.07 19.49
CA ASN A 313 -3.87 -6.08 20.41
C ASN A 313 -4.54 -4.70 20.56
N HIS A 314 -4.08 -3.69 19.82
CA HIS A 314 -4.73 -2.38 19.79
C HIS A 314 -6.11 -2.50 19.14
N PRO A 315 -7.14 -1.83 19.65
CA PRO A 315 -8.47 -1.85 19.04
C PRO A 315 -8.43 -1.30 17.61
N GLN A 316 -9.33 -1.79 16.77
CA GLN A 316 -9.58 -1.18 15.47
C GLN A 316 -10.34 0.14 15.68
N PRO A 317 -10.15 1.16 14.82
CA PRO A 317 -11.02 2.32 14.83
C PRO A 317 -12.48 1.91 14.62
N SER A 318 -13.41 2.63 15.26
CA SER A 318 -14.84 2.34 15.11
C SER A 318 -15.34 2.74 13.72
N GLU A 319 -16.47 2.17 13.29
CA GLU A 319 -17.13 2.58 12.06
C GLU A 319 -17.51 4.08 12.10
N GLU A 320 -17.95 4.57 13.26
CA GLU A 320 -18.28 5.98 13.48
C GLU A 320 -17.04 6.89 13.29
N ASP A 321 -15.89 6.52 13.84
CA ASP A 321 -14.64 7.28 13.67
C ASP A 321 -14.19 7.29 12.21
N ILE A 322 -14.26 6.15 11.52
CA ILE A 322 -13.89 6.05 10.10
C ILE A 322 -14.80 6.94 9.25
N ILE A 323 -16.12 6.91 9.49
CA ILE A 323 -17.08 7.75 8.77
C ILE A 323 -16.84 9.23 9.07
N ALA A 324 -16.57 9.59 10.33
CA ALA A 324 -16.29 10.97 10.72
C ALA A 324 -15.03 11.52 10.04
N LEU A 325 -13.94 10.74 10.01
CA LEU A 325 -12.70 11.12 9.33
C LEU A 325 -12.89 11.19 7.81
N ALA A 326 -13.59 10.22 7.21
CA ALA A 326 -13.90 10.23 5.78
C ALA A 326 -14.75 11.45 5.38
N GLY A 327 -15.77 11.79 6.16
CA GLY A 327 -16.58 12.97 5.94
C GLY A 327 -15.79 14.27 6.05
N TYR A 328 -14.82 14.34 6.97
CA TYR A 328 -13.91 15.48 7.08
C TYR A 328 -12.93 15.56 5.91
N GLU A 329 -12.30 14.45 5.52
CA GLU A 329 -11.41 14.39 4.35
C GLU A 329 -12.16 14.79 3.06
N ALA A 330 -13.42 14.37 2.88
CA ALA A 330 -14.26 14.81 1.76
C ALA A 330 -14.50 16.33 1.74
N GLN A 331 -14.70 16.95 2.92
CA GLN A 331 -14.79 18.41 3.03
C GLN A 331 -13.49 19.09 2.63
N LEU A 332 -12.34 18.50 2.97
CA LEU A 332 -11.04 19.04 2.57
C LEU A 332 -10.81 18.92 1.08
N TYR A 333 -11.22 17.83 0.41
CA TYR A 333 -11.16 17.74 -1.05
C TYR A 333 -11.99 18.83 -1.74
N ARG A 334 -13.14 19.22 -1.16
CA ARG A 334 -13.90 20.40 -1.63
C ARG A 334 -13.18 21.72 -1.38
N LYS A 335 -12.50 21.86 -0.24
CA LYS A 335 -11.69 23.05 0.13
C LYS A 335 -10.46 23.20 -0.77
N TYR A 336 -9.86 22.08 -1.20
CA TYR A 336 -8.65 22.01 -2.02
C TYR A 336 -8.92 21.26 -3.33
N PRO A 337 -9.64 21.83 -4.30
CA PRO A 337 -10.12 21.12 -5.50
C PRO A 337 -9.01 20.69 -6.50
N LYS A 338 -7.76 21.09 -6.26
CA LYS A 338 -6.59 20.62 -7.03
C LYS A 338 -5.95 19.38 -6.41
N ALA A 339 -6.30 19.06 -5.17
CA ALA A 339 -5.86 17.83 -4.54
C ALA A 339 -6.37 16.64 -5.34
N ARG A 340 -5.49 15.66 -5.53
CA ARG A 340 -5.78 14.41 -6.20
C ARG A 340 -5.27 13.26 -5.35
N THR A 341 -5.71 12.06 -5.68
CA THR A 341 -5.23 10.82 -5.08
C THR A 341 -4.03 10.27 -5.85
N ILE A 342 -3.26 9.38 -5.21
CA ILE A 342 -2.11 8.72 -5.86
C ILE A 342 -2.60 7.89 -7.05
N TYR A 343 -3.69 7.15 -6.82
CA TYR A 343 -4.26 6.19 -7.74
C TYR A 343 -5.61 6.70 -8.23
N ASP A 344 -5.92 6.40 -9.50
CA ASP A 344 -7.20 6.71 -10.13
C ASP A 344 -8.21 5.57 -10.00
N VAL A 345 -7.99 4.66 -9.05
CA VAL A 345 -8.78 3.47 -8.79
C VAL A 345 -8.77 3.14 -7.30
N SER A 346 -9.83 2.49 -6.84
CA SER A 346 -9.93 1.91 -5.49
C SER A 346 -8.75 0.99 -5.18
N MET A 347 -8.26 1.09 -3.94
CA MET A 347 -7.07 0.38 -3.51
C MET A 347 -7.34 -0.50 -2.29
N ARG A 348 -6.34 -1.34 -1.96
CA ARG A 348 -6.50 -2.36 -0.91
C ARG A 348 -6.68 -1.74 0.48
N ASN A 349 -5.81 -0.80 0.86
CA ASN A 349 -5.71 -0.29 2.23
C ASN A 349 -5.86 1.24 2.32
N THR A 350 -5.64 1.96 1.22
CA THR A 350 -5.80 3.40 1.15
C THR A 350 -7.20 3.72 0.63
N ILE A 351 -7.94 4.58 1.32
CA ILE A 351 -9.35 4.89 1.04
C ILE A 351 -9.59 6.31 0.49
N ASP A 352 -8.51 7.03 0.23
CA ASP A 352 -8.51 8.43 -0.24
C ASP A 352 -9.25 8.56 -1.58
N TRP A 353 -9.13 7.57 -2.47
CA TRP A 353 -9.82 7.56 -3.77
C TRP A 353 -11.34 7.43 -3.62
N GLU A 354 -11.80 6.54 -2.75
CA GLU A 354 -13.19 6.33 -2.44
C GLU A 354 -13.81 7.60 -1.85
N ILE A 355 -13.11 8.24 -0.90
CA ILE A 355 -13.53 9.51 -0.30
C ILE A 355 -13.59 10.62 -1.36
N HIS A 356 -12.51 10.81 -2.13
CA HIS A 356 -12.42 11.84 -3.16
C HIS A 356 -13.54 11.73 -4.20
N ASN A 357 -14.00 10.52 -4.51
CA ASN A 357 -15.04 10.25 -5.50
C ASN A 357 -16.44 10.07 -4.91
N GLY A 358 -16.64 10.35 -3.62
CA GLY A 358 -17.96 10.37 -2.98
C GLY A 358 -18.54 8.98 -2.67
N TYR A 359 -17.71 7.94 -2.58
CA TYR A 359 -18.16 6.58 -2.21
C TYR A 359 -18.39 6.40 -0.71
N MET A 360 -17.97 7.39 0.10
CA MET A 360 -18.01 7.36 1.57
C MET A 360 -18.93 8.45 2.17
N GLU A 361 -19.72 9.13 1.34
CA GLU A 361 -20.64 10.21 1.73
C GLU A 361 -22.06 9.75 2.07
#